data_AF-A0A151NRH8-F1
#
_entry.id   AF-A0A151NRH8-F1
#
_cell.length_a   1.000
_cell.length_b   1.000
_cell.length_c   1.000
_cell.angle_alpha   90.00
_cell.angle_beta   90.00
_cell.angle_gamma   90.00
#
_symmetry.space_group_name_H-M   'P 1'
#
loop_
_entity.id
_entity.type
_entity.pdbx_description
1 polymer ?
#
loop_
_entity_poly.entity_id
_entity_poly.type
_entity_poly.pdbx_seq_one_letter_code
_entity_poly.pdbx_strand_id
1 'polypeptide(L)'
;MSKPADHVKRPMNAFMVWSRAQRRKMAQENPKMHNSEISKRLGAEWKLLSEAEKRPFIDEAKRLRAMHMKEHPDYKYRPRRKPKTLLKKDNPGCDQVCGKLYATWKEDDTRERTEVDGTA
;
A
#
# COMPACT_ATOMS: atom_id res chain seq x y z
N MET A 1 21.75 10.84 12.65
CA MET A 1 20.56 11.69 12.84
C MET A 1 19.36 10.80 13.11
N SER A 2 18.88 10.81 14.35
CA SER A 2 17.71 10.07 14.83
C SER A 2 16.44 10.63 14.17
N LYS A 3 15.56 9.77 13.66
CA LYS A 3 14.26 10.21 13.11
C LYS A 3 13.45 10.88 14.24
N PRO A 4 12.78 12.02 13.99
CA PRO A 4 11.91 12.63 14.99
C PRO A 4 10.84 11.61 15.39
N ALA A 5 10.79 11.30 16.69
CA ALA A 5 9.99 10.22 17.26
C ALA A 5 8.47 10.46 17.21
N ASP A 6 8.06 11.66 16.81
CA ASP A 6 6.66 12.12 16.90
C ASP A 6 5.85 11.95 15.61
N HIS A 7 6.44 11.36 14.56
CA HIS A 7 5.70 11.07 13.35
C HIS A 7 4.91 9.76 13.47
N VAL A 8 3.61 9.89 13.69
CA VAL A 8 2.64 8.79 13.63
C VAL A 8 2.61 8.18 12.22
N LYS A 9 3.04 6.91 12.12
CA LYS A 9 3.06 6.17 10.85
C LYS A 9 1.65 5.75 10.44
N ARG A 10 1.40 5.68 9.13
CA ARG A 10 0.14 5.16 8.58
C ARG A 10 -0.10 3.70 9.02
N PRO A 11 -1.35 3.30 9.31
CA PRO A 11 -1.68 1.91 9.51
C PRO A 11 -1.47 1.12 8.21
N MET A 12 -1.16 -0.17 8.33
CA MET A 12 -0.95 -1.04 7.18
C MET A 12 -2.30 -1.36 6.51
N ASN A 13 -2.34 -1.26 5.18
CA ASN A 13 -3.47 -1.76 4.40
C ASN A 13 -3.36 -3.30 4.20
N ALA A 14 -4.40 -3.92 3.62
CA ALA A 14 -4.47 -5.38 3.47
C ALA A 14 -3.25 -5.97 2.73
N PHE A 15 -2.87 -5.36 1.61
CA PHE A 15 -1.68 -5.75 0.86
C PHE A 15 -0.39 -5.62 1.69
N MET A 16 -0.23 -4.57 2.50
CA MET A 16 0.94 -4.38 3.34
C MET A 16 0.99 -5.37 4.51
N VAL A 17 -0.17 -5.77 5.05
CA VAL A 17 -0.26 -6.85 6.05
C VAL A 17 0.20 -8.18 5.45
N TRP A 18 -0.35 -8.57 4.30
CA TRP A 18 -0.02 -9.81 3.61
C TRP A 18 1.43 -9.84 3.11
N SER A 19 1.85 -8.80 2.38
CA SER A 19 3.17 -8.75 1.72
C SER A 19 4.35 -8.75 2.71
N ARG A 20 4.15 -8.43 3.98
CA ARG A 20 5.23 -8.50 4.99
C ARG A 20 5.77 -9.91 5.16
N ALA A 21 4.89 -10.90 5.28
CA ALA A 21 5.28 -12.29 5.43
C ALA A 21 5.89 -12.83 4.13
N GLN A 22 5.23 -12.56 3.00
CA GLN A 22 5.66 -13.07 1.69
C GLN A 22 6.98 -12.45 1.23
N ARG A 23 7.18 -11.14 1.43
CA ARG A 23 8.46 -10.48 1.13
C ARG A 23 9.60 -11.08 1.94
N ARG A 24 9.38 -11.39 3.22
CA ARG A 24 10.40 -12.03 4.07
C ARG A 24 10.75 -13.42 3.57
N LYS A 25 9.75 -14.22 3.19
CA LYS A 25 9.95 -15.56 2.60
C LYS A 25 10.76 -15.48 1.30
N MET A 26 10.35 -14.64 0.36
CA MET A 26 11.07 -14.47 -0.92
C MET A 26 12.49 -13.93 -0.75
N ALA A 27 12.72 -13.04 0.22
CA ALA A 27 14.06 -12.51 0.51
C ALA A 27 14.99 -13.55 1.16
N GLN A 28 14.44 -14.51 1.92
CA GLN A 28 15.20 -15.62 2.48
C GLN A 28 15.57 -16.64 1.40
N GLU A 29 14.63 -16.97 0.52
CA GLU A 29 14.85 -17.90 -0.60
C GLU A 29 15.78 -17.30 -1.67
N ASN A 30 15.71 -15.99 -1.89
CA ASN A 30 16.48 -15.29 -2.91
C ASN A 30 17.19 -14.05 -2.31
N PRO A 31 18.28 -14.23 -1.54
CA PRO A 31 18.96 -13.12 -0.86
C PRO A 31 19.65 -12.13 -1.81
N LYS A 32 19.87 -12.52 -3.07
CA LYS A 32 20.42 -11.64 -4.13
C LYS A 32 19.32 -10.84 -4.86
N MET A 33 18.04 -11.14 -4.65
CA MET A 33 16.95 -10.48 -5.34
C MET A 33 16.66 -9.11 -4.70
N HIS A 34 16.63 -8.07 -5.52
CA HIS A 34 16.35 -6.72 -5.03
C HIS A 34 14.86 -6.56 -4.64
N ASN A 35 14.59 -5.78 -3.59
CA ASN A 35 13.24 -5.60 -3.03
C ASN A 35 12.22 -5.02 -4.04
N SER A 36 12.70 -4.19 -4.98
CA SER A 36 11.87 -3.69 -6.07
C SER A 36 11.27 -4.81 -6.92
N GLU A 37 12.06 -5.86 -7.19
CA GLU A 37 11.63 -7.02 -7.97
C GLU A 37 10.69 -7.91 -7.16
N ILE A 38 11.01 -8.15 -5.88
CA ILE A 38 10.13 -8.87 -4.96
C ILE A 38 8.76 -8.17 -4.89
N SER A 39 8.74 -6.84 -4.76
CA SER A 39 7.50 -6.08 -4.68
C SER A 39 6.66 -6.14 -5.96
N LYS A 40 7.28 -6.20 -7.14
CA LYS A 40 6.56 -6.41 -8.41
C LYS A 40 5.86 -7.78 -8.44
N ARG A 41 6.57 -8.84 -8.06
CA ARG A 41 6.04 -10.21 -8.04
C ARG A 41 4.89 -10.37 -7.05
N LEU A 42 5.07 -9.85 -5.83
CA LEU A 42 4.03 -9.85 -4.81
C LEU A 42 2.78 -9.07 -5.24
N GLY A 43 2.95 -7.96 -5.98
CA GLY A 43 1.83 -7.21 -6.53
C GLY A 43 1.02 -8.01 -7.56
N ALA A 44 1.69 -8.81 -8.39
CA ALA A 44 1.03 -9.71 -9.33
C ALA A 44 0.29 -10.85 -8.60
N GLU A 45 0.96 -11.50 -7.66
CA GLU A 45 0.38 -12.59 -6.85
C GLU A 45 -0.84 -12.11 -6.05
N TRP A 46 -0.76 -10.94 -5.42
CA TRP A 46 -1.91 -10.36 -4.71
C TRP A 46 -3.13 -10.15 -5.61
N LYS A 47 -2.94 -9.78 -6.88
CA LYS A 47 -4.06 -9.64 -7.82
C LYS A 47 -4.71 -10.98 -8.15
N LEU A 48 -3.92 -12.04 -8.21
CA LEU A 48 -4.37 -13.40 -8.52
C LEU A 48 -5.09 -14.08 -7.35
N LEU A 49 -4.81 -13.67 -6.10
CA LEU A 49 -5.52 -14.21 -4.93
C LEU A 49 -7.03 -13.95 -5.01
N SER A 50 -7.82 -14.94 -4.61
CA SER A 50 -9.26 -14.82 -4.49
C SER A 50 -9.66 -13.87 -3.36
N GLU A 51 -10.89 -13.36 -3.38
CA GLU A 51 -11.39 -12.53 -2.28
C GLU A 51 -11.41 -13.28 -0.95
N ALA A 52 -11.71 -14.59 -0.97
CA ALA A 52 -11.70 -15.43 0.22
C ALA A 52 -10.31 -15.46 0.88
N GLU A 53 -9.24 -15.56 0.08
CA GLU A 53 -7.87 -15.53 0.57
C GLU A 53 -7.44 -14.14 1.04
N LYS A 54 -7.97 -13.08 0.42
CA LYS A 54 -7.71 -11.69 0.81
C LYS A 54 -8.44 -11.29 2.08
N ARG A 55 -9.61 -11.87 2.34
CA ARG A 55 -10.53 -11.54 3.44
C ARG A 55 -9.87 -11.42 4.82
N PRO A 56 -9.09 -12.41 5.29
CA PRO A 56 -8.42 -12.28 6.59
C PRO A 56 -7.47 -11.08 6.67
N PHE A 57 -6.80 -10.73 5.57
CA PHE A 57 -5.89 -9.58 5.52
C PHE A 57 -6.64 -8.24 5.41
N ILE A 58 -7.80 -8.24 4.76
CA ILE A 58 -8.71 -7.09 4.71
C ILE A 58 -9.24 -6.79 6.11
N ASP A 59 -9.72 -7.82 6.82
CA ASP A 59 -10.26 -7.66 8.17
C ASP A 59 -9.18 -7.23 9.16
N GLU A 60 -7.97 -7.79 9.06
CA GLU A 60 -6.84 -7.34 9.87
C GLU A 60 -6.44 -5.88 9.57
N ALA A 61 -6.45 -5.47 8.30
CA ALA A 61 -6.20 -4.08 7.94
C ALA A 61 -7.28 -3.13 8.47
N LYS A 62 -8.56 -3.53 8.45
CA LYS A 62 -9.66 -2.78 9.08
C LYS A 62 -9.42 -2.65 10.58
N ARG A 63 -9.04 -3.74 11.25
CA ARG A 63 -8.72 -3.76 12.68
C ARG A 63 -7.57 -2.81 13.02
N LEU A 64 -6.47 -2.87 12.26
CA LEU A 64 -5.32 -1.99 12.43
C LEU A 64 -5.68 -0.52 12.21
N ARG A 65 -6.53 -0.22 11.22
CA ARG A 65 -7.03 1.14 10.99
C ARG A 65 -7.88 1.63 12.17
N ALA A 66 -8.79 0.80 12.67
CA ALA A 66 -9.63 1.15 13.81
C ALA A 66 -8.80 1.40 15.08
N MET A 67 -7.84 0.51 15.38
CA MET A 67 -6.89 0.70 16.49
C MET A 67 -6.12 2.00 16.34
N HIS A 68 -5.63 2.29 15.13
CA HIS A 68 -4.88 3.52 14.87
C HIS A 68 -5.71 4.79 15.09
N MET A 69 -6.98 4.81 14.66
CA MET A 69 -7.88 5.94 14.91
C MET A 69 -8.19 6.10 16.41
N LYS A 70 -8.26 4.99 17.16
CA LYS A 70 -8.49 5.02 18.61
C LYS A 70 -7.26 5.53 19.38
N GLU A 71 -6.08 5.07 19.03
CA GLU A 71 -4.80 5.47 19.66
C GLU A 71 -4.38 6.89 19.26
N HIS A 72 -4.77 7.32 18.07
CA HIS A 72 -4.44 8.63 17.52
C HIS A 72 -5.69 9.33 16.97
N PRO A 73 -6.58 9.85 17.84
CA PRO A 73 -7.82 10.50 17.42
C PRO A 73 -7.57 11.76 16.56
N ASP A 74 -6.46 12.47 16.80
CA ASP A 74 -6.05 13.66 16.04
C ASP A 74 -5.22 13.33 14.78
N TYR A 75 -5.08 12.05 14.44
CA TYR A 75 -4.28 11.65 13.29
C TYR A 75 -4.86 12.22 11.99
N LYS A 76 -4.06 13.06 11.31
CA LYS A 76 -4.40 13.59 9.99
C LYS A 76 -3.31 13.27 8.98
N TYR A 77 -3.71 12.62 7.89
CA TYR A 77 -2.81 12.39 6.76
C TYR A 77 -2.46 13.71 6.07
N ARG A 78 -1.20 14.14 6.19
CA ARG A 78 -0.65 15.35 5.57
C ARG A 78 0.54 14.97 4.67
N PRO A 79 0.29 14.55 3.41
CA PRO A 79 1.38 14.20 2.50
C PRO A 79 2.34 15.37 2.31
N ARG A 80 3.62 15.16 2.62
CA ARG A 80 4.67 16.16 2.39
C ARG A 80 4.97 16.24 0.91
N ARG A 81 4.55 17.32 0.24
CA ARG A 81 4.99 17.63 -1.11
C ARG A 81 6.44 18.08 -1.05
N LYS A 82 7.35 17.31 -1.65
CA LYS A 82 8.71 17.80 -1.92
C LYS A 82 8.63 18.72 -3.14
N PRO A 83 9.25 19.92 -3.11
CA PRO A 83 9.42 20.72 -4.32
C PRO A 83 10.12 19.88 -5.39
N LYS A 84 9.59 19.89 -6.62
CA LYS A 84 10.24 19.22 -7.75
C LYS A 84 11.49 20.01 -8.11
N THR A 85 12.63 19.67 -7.53
CA THR A 85 13.92 20.11 -8.07
C THR A 85 14.08 19.40 -9.42
N LEU A 86 13.97 20.16 -10.51
CA LEU A 86 14.22 19.72 -11.89
C LEU A 86 15.72 19.43 -12.08
N LEU A 87 16.26 18.45 -11.37
CA LEU A 87 17.64 17.97 -11.53
C LEU A 87 17.63 16.48 -11.89
N LYS A 88 17.43 16.30 -13.21
CA LYS A 88 17.87 15.25 -14.14
C LYS A 88 18.86 14.19 -13.60
N LYS A 89 18.56 12.90 -13.80
CA LYS A 89 19.42 11.93 -14.53
C LYS A 89 18.81 10.51 -14.62
N ASP A 90 18.45 10.14 -15.84
CA ASP A 90 18.74 8.87 -16.53
C ASP A 90 18.48 7.54 -15.81
N ASN A 91 17.23 7.06 -15.83
CA ASN A 91 16.92 5.62 -15.88
C ASN A 91 15.55 5.39 -16.54
N PRO A 92 15.46 4.98 -17.82
CA PRO A 92 14.19 4.81 -18.53
C PRO A 92 13.55 3.44 -18.24
N GLY A 93 13.48 3.01 -16.97
CA GLY A 93 13.09 1.62 -16.64
C GLY A 93 12.06 1.41 -15.53
N CYS A 94 11.73 2.42 -14.71
CA CYS A 94 10.97 2.14 -13.47
C CYS A 94 9.72 3.00 -13.23
N ASP A 95 9.50 4.09 -13.97
CA ASP A 95 8.49 5.08 -13.57
C ASP A 95 7.10 4.85 -14.17
N GLN A 96 6.96 4.02 -15.21
CA GLN A 96 5.68 3.95 -15.94
C GLN A 96 4.63 3.04 -15.29
N VAL A 97 5.04 2.08 -14.45
CA VAL A 97 4.11 1.13 -13.84
C VAL A 97 3.43 1.72 -12.59
N CYS A 98 4.13 2.58 -11.84
CA CYS A 98 3.61 3.19 -10.62
C CYS A 98 2.47 4.20 -10.91
N GLY A 99 2.57 4.97 -11.99
CA GLY A 99 1.54 5.93 -12.39
C GLY A 99 0.25 5.29 -12.91
N LYS A 100 0.35 4.20 -13.68
CA LYS A 100 -0.82 3.47 -14.23
C LYS A 100 -1.63 2.74 -13.15
N LEU A 101 -0.95 2.19 -12.14
CA LEU A 101 -1.61 1.56 -10.99
C LEU A 101 -2.38 2.58 -10.13
N TYR A 102 -1.92 3.83 -10.02
CA TYR A 102 -2.65 4.88 -9.28
C TYR A 102 -3.88 5.40 -10.04
N ALA A 103 -3.83 5.46 -11.38
CA ALA A 103 -4.95 5.90 -12.21
C ALA A 103 -6.11 4.88 -12.20
N THR A 104 -5.80 3.60 -12.40
CA THR A 104 -6.79 2.51 -12.38
C THR A 104 -7.45 2.35 -11.00
N TRP A 105 -6.70 2.48 -9.92
CA TRP A 105 -7.25 2.40 -8.55
C TRP A 105 -8.24 3.52 -8.21
N LYS A 106 -8.11 4.71 -8.82
CA LYS A 106 -9.05 5.81 -8.62
C LYS A 106 -10.37 5.60 -9.34
N GLU A 107 -10.37 4.94 -10.49
CA GLU A 107 -11.58 4.68 -11.27
C GLU A 107 -12.44 3.61 -10.60
N ASP A 108 -11.80 2.55 -10.05
CA ASP A 108 -12.51 1.48 -9.34
C ASP A 108 -13.13 1.95 -8.00
N ASP A 109 -12.45 2.80 -7.21
CA ASP A 109 -12.99 3.33 -5.92
C ASP A 109 -14.24 4.22 -6.11
N THR A 110 -14.38 4.84 -7.29
CA THR A 110 -15.54 5.69 -7.58
C THR A 110 -16.78 4.86 -7.95
N ARG A 111 -16.60 3.61 -8.38
CA ARG A 111 -17.70 2.71 -8.76
C ARG A 111 -18.31 1.98 -7.56
N GLU A 112 -17.53 1.74 -6.51
CA GLU A 112 -18.01 1.05 -5.29
C GLU A 112 -18.76 1.98 -4.31
N ARG A 113 -18.75 3.31 -4.53
CA ARG A 113 -19.40 4.28 -3.62
C ARG A 113 -20.89 4.50 -3.91
N THR A 114 -21.41 4.06 -5.06
CA THR A 114 -22.78 4.39 -5.50
C THR A 114 -23.84 3.32 -5.23
N GLU A 115 -23.54 2.24 -4.50
CA GLU A 115 -24.53 1.17 -4.23
C GLU A 115 -24.67 0.83 -2.73
N VAL A 116 -24.63 1.84 -1.86
CA VAL A 116 -25.07 1.68 -0.46
C VAL A 116 -25.93 2.86 -0.04
N ASP A 117 -27.08 3.05 -0.67
CA ASP A 117 -28.27 3.65 -0.06
C ASP A 117 -29.47 3.40 -0.97
N GLY A 118 -30.15 2.27 -0.72
CA GLY A 118 -31.25 1.81 -1.56
C GLY A 118 -32.03 0.67 -0.91
N THR A 119 -32.58 0.90 0.29
CA THR A 119 -33.81 0.23 0.77
C THR A 119 -34.37 0.94 2.01
N ALA A 120 -35.55 1.52 1.81
CA ALA A 120 -36.66 1.83 2.75
C ALA A 120 -36.36 2.58 4.05
#